data_AF-A0A961MKN7-F1
#
_entry.id   AF-A0A961MKN7-F1
#
_cell.length_a   1.000
_cell.length_b   1.000
_cell.length_c   1.000
_cell.angle_alpha   90.00
_cell.angle_beta   90.00
_cell.angle_gamma   90.00
#
_symmetry.space_group_name_H-M   'P 1'
#
loop_
_entity.id
_entity.type
_entity.pdbx_description
1 polymer ?
#
loop_
_entity_poly.entity_id
_entity_poly.type
_entity_poly.pdbx_seq_one_letter_code
_entity_poly.pdbx_strand_id
1 'polypeptide(L)'
;GSRRGWIGFGAALALGGLSKGPVILVHLLPVALAMPLWAGTRAGPMLRGLGLSLAVGVLLIGLWLVPAMLAGGAEYREAVLWTQSAGRISGSFGHGRPWWFFLAMLPLMLWPWIWSGPLWAVLRRLDLRGERGLRLCAIWAGSALVIFSLIEGKQVHYLLPTMPAAALVVARAMGRAPWLARPAALVPALVGAFLLALATGWAPDPHLARQAVPGWGMALAGLLFLALAAAAFRLRGLRLAALGLGFALAMDALFLLSAAGSIQDPAAVAAAIAPHDDAGIAVLGRSYQGEFSFAGRLQNPVVAIGDLAAAEAWLAATPGAVLVAPLDRSHPQAEPAEVIAFRNADYGIWTAPSGAAPPVTPP
;
A
#
# COMPACT_ATOMS: atom_id res chain seq x y z
N GLY A 1 19.40 -0.55 -29.01
CA GLY A 1 17.95 -0.83 -28.84
C GLY A 1 17.20 -0.34 -30.06
N SER A 2 16.16 -1.05 -30.49
CA SER A 2 15.31 -0.56 -31.57
C SER A 2 14.49 0.64 -31.07
N ARG A 3 14.10 1.55 -31.99
CA ARG A 3 13.24 2.70 -31.68
C ARG A 3 11.95 2.28 -30.97
N ARG A 4 11.37 1.14 -31.38
CA ARG A 4 10.18 0.53 -30.75
C ARG A 4 10.41 0.20 -29.27
N GLY A 5 11.58 -0.32 -28.91
CA GLY A 5 11.91 -0.63 -27.50
C GLY A 5 11.96 0.62 -26.62
N TRP A 6 12.52 1.71 -27.11
CA TRP A 6 12.54 2.98 -26.37
C TRP A 6 11.16 3.64 -26.27
N ILE A 7 10.31 3.53 -27.29
CA ILE A 7 8.91 3.96 -27.19
C ILE A 7 8.17 3.13 -26.13
N GLY A 8 8.34 1.80 -26.14
CA GLY A 8 7.77 0.92 -25.12
C GLY A 8 8.25 1.25 -23.70
N PHE A 9 9.54 1.57 -23.53
CA PHE A 9 10.09 2.02 -22.26
C PHE A 9 9.48 3.37 -21.80
N GLY A 10 9.25 4.30 -22.74
CA GLY A 10 8.56 5.55 -22.46
C GLY A 10 7.10 5.34 -22.03
N ALA A 11 6.39 4.40 -22.66
CA ALA A 11 5.05 4.01 -22.24
C ALA A 11 5.04 3.38 -20.85
N ALA A 12 6.03 2.54 -20.51
CA ALA A 12 6.16 1.98 -19.17
C ALA A 12 6.43 3.06 -18.10
N LEU A 13 7.28 4.06 -18.41
CA LEU A 13 7.48 5.23 -17.56
C LEU A 13 6.18 6.01 -17.36
N ALA A 14 5.40 6.22 -18.42
CA ALA A 14 4.11 6.91 -18.33
C ALA A 14 3.12 6.16 -17.43
N LEU A 15 2.93 4.86 -17.65
CA LEU A 15 1.99 4.04 -16.88
C LEU A 15 2.37 3.97 -15.40
N GLY A 16 3.67 3.82 -15.10
CA GLY A 16 4.14 3.88 -13.71
C GLY A 16 3.99 5.28 -13.10
N GLY A 17 4.22 6.33 -13.90
CA GLY A 17 4.01 7.73 -13.52
C GLY A 17 2.56 8.05 -13.18
N LEU A 18 1.62 7.60 -14.01
CA LEU A 18 0.18 7.76 -13.77
C LEU A 18 -0.30 6.94 -12.57
N SER A 19 0.35 5.81 -12.27
CA SER A 19 -0.04 4.93 -11.17
C SER A 19 0.45 5.42 -9.79
N LYS A 20 1.67 5.94 -9.70
CA LYS A 20 2.27 6.31 -8.40
C LYS A 20 3.23 7.52 -8.46
N GLY A 21 3.12 8.34 -9.50
CA GLY A 21 3.95 9.52 -9.68
C GLY A 21 5.40 9.21 -10.06
N PRO A 22 6.34 10.13 -9.79
CA PRO A 22 7.71 10.05 -10.29
C PRO A 22 8.55 8.90 -9.72
N VAL A 23 8.04 8.17 -8.71
CA VAL A 23 8.74 7.03 -8.10
C VAL A 23 9.12 5.94 -9.10
N ILE A 24 8.41 5.82 -10.22
CA ILE A 24 8.78 4.92 -11.32
C ILE A 24 10.20 5.15 -11.83
N LEU A 25 10.69 6.40 -11.77
CA LEU A 25 12.05 6.75 -12.19
C LEU A 25 13.09 6.08 -11.29
N VAL A 26 12.82 5.91 -9.99
CA VAL A 26 13.73 5.19 -9.07
C VAL A 26 13.93 3.74 -9.53
N HIS A 27 12.89 3.12 -10.08
CA HIS A 27 12.96 1.73 -10.55
C HIS A 27 13.61 1.60 -11.93
N LEU A 28 13.27 2.48 -12.87
CA LEU A 28 13.59 2.27 -14.29
C LEU A 28 14.77 3.11 -14.79
N LEU A 29 14.99 4.30 -14.23
CA LEU A 29 16.05 5.20 -14.69
C LEU A 29 17.46 4.61 -14.44
N PRO A 30 17.79 4.06 -13.26
CA PRO A 30 19.10 3.43 -13.04
C PRO A 30 19.36 2.27 -14.01
N VAL A 31 18.33 1.48 -14.31
CA VAL A 31 18.40 0.35 -15.26
C VAL A 31 18.72 0.85 -16.67
N ALA A 32 18.04 1.91 -17.12
CA ALA A 32 18.29 2.51 -18.43
C ALA A 32 19.70 3.11 -18.53
N LEU A 33 20.13 3.86 -17.51
CA LEU A 33 21.47 4.48 -17.47
C LEU A 33 22.59 3.44 -17.38
N ALA A 34 22.34 2.29 -16.74
CA ALA A 34 23.30 1.21 -16.62
C ALA A 34 23.30 0.25 -17.82
N MET A 35 22.60 0.56 -18.92
CA MET A 35 22.57 -0.24 -20.14
C MET A 35 23.96 -0.56 -20.74
N PRO A 36 24.99 0.31 -20.63
CA PRO A 36 26.35 -0.06 -20.99
C PRO A 36 26.90 -1.23 -20.18
N LEU A 37 26.54 -1.32 -18.90
CA LEU A 37 27.03 -2.35 -17.96
C LEU A 37 26.36 -3.71 -18.18
N TRP A 38 25.05 -3.74 -18.43
CA TRP A 38 24.32 -5.01 -18.62
C TRP A 38 24.17 -5.42 -20.09
N ALA A 39 23.94 -4.47 -21.00
CA ALA A 39 23.73 -4.74 -22.42
C ALA A 39 24.96 -4.55 -23.31
N GLY A 40 26.03 -3.91 -22.80
CA GLY A 40 27.20 -3.56 -23.62
C GLY A 40 26.91 -2.46 -24.66
N THR A 41 25.86 -1.66 -24.45
CA THR A 41 25.49 -0.58 -25.38
C THR A 41 26.35 0.66 -25.14
N ARG A 42 26.73 1.37 -26.21
CA ARG A 42 27.44 2.66 -26.07
C ARG A 42 26.53 3.73 -25.45
N ALA A 43 27.11 4.65 -24.66
CA ALA A 43 26.37 5.69 -23.94
C ALA A 43 25.57 6.62 -24.87
N GLY A 44 26.12 7.05 -26.01
CA GLY A 44 25.42 7.97 -26.93
C GLY A 44 24.06 7.47 -27.43
N PRO A 45 23.99 6.29 -28.07
CA PRO A 45 22.71 5.69 -28.48
C PRO A 45 21.74 5.42 -27.31
N MET A 46 22.26 5.09 -26.13
CA MET A 46 21.45 4.93 -24.92
C MET A 46 20.81 6.26 -24.51
N LEU A 47 21.57 7.34 -24.40
CA LEU A 47 21.06 8.67 -24.01
C LEU A 47 20.00 9.18 -24.99
N ARG A 48 20.20 9.01 -26.30
CA ARG A 48 19.19 9.37 -27.32
C ARG A 48 17.90 8.58 -27.15
N GLY A 49 18.02 7.28 -26.88
CA GLY A 49 16.88 6.42 -26.63
C GLY A 49 16.13 6.77 -25.34
N LEU A 50 16.86 7.05 -24.26
CA LEU A 50 16.30 7.51 -23.00
C LEU A 50 15.58 8.87 -23.17
N GLY A 51 16.17 9.80 -23.93
CA GLY A 51 15.51 11.07 -24.29
C GLY A 51 14.19 10.86 -25.02
N LEU A 52 14.15 9.93 -25.99
CA LEU A 52 12.92 9.53 -26.67
C LEU A 52 11.89 8.94 -25.68
N SER A 53 12.32 8.07 -24.76
CA SER A 53 11.43 7.49 -23.76
C SER A 53 10.87 8.51 -22.79
N LEU A 54 11.68 9.47 -22.34
CA LEU A 54 11.23 10.56 -21.48
C LEU A 54 10.23 11.46 -22.21
N ALA A 55 10.48 11.78 -23.48
CA ALA A 55 9.54 12.56 -24.30
C ALA A 55 8.19 11.84 -24.47
N VAL A 56 8.22 10.53 -24.78
CA VAL A 56 7.00 9.71 -24.86
C VAL A 56 6.30 9.67 -23.49
N GLY A 57 7.06 9.49 -22.41
CA GLY A 57 6.54 9.44 -21.04
C GLY A 57 5.80 10.72 -20.65
N VAL A 58 6.46 11.87 -20.86
CA VAL A 58 5.89 13.20 -20.60
C VAL A 58 4.66 13.46 -21.45
N LEU A 59 4.69 13.11 -22.75
CA LEU A 59 3.55 13.27 -23.64
C LEU A 59 2.33 12.50 -23.11
N LEU A 60 2.50 11.21 -22.78
CA LEU A 60 1.41 10.36 -22.31
C LEU A 60 0.86 10.77 -20.94
N ILE A 61 1.72 11.18 -20.00
CA ILE A 61 1.28 11.71 -18.70
C ILE A 61 0.52 13.03 -18.92
N GLY A 62 1.03 13.89 -19.81
CA GLY A 62 0.44 15.19 -20.14
C GLY A 62 -0.97 15.11 -20.71
N LEU A 63 -1.31 14.03 -21.44
CA LEU A 63 -2.66 13.80 -21.95
C LEU A 63 -3.74 13.78 -20.86
N TRP A 64 -3.38 13.38 -19.64
CA TRP A 64 -4.27 13.41 -18.48
C TRP A 64 -4.00 14.61 -17.57
N LEU A 65 -2.73 14.86 -17.25
CA LEU A 65 -2.34 15.85 -16.25
C LEU A 65 -2.73 17.27 -16.67
N VAL A 66 -2.59 17.62 -17.96
CA VAL A 66 -2.91 18.97 -18.44
C VAL A 66 -4.41 19.26 -18.35
N PRO A 67 -5.33 18.44 -18.89
CA PRO A 67 -6.76 18.63 -18.66
C PRO A 67 -7.16 18.69 -17.18
N ALA A 68 -6.59 17.80 -16.35
CA ALA A 68 -6.89 17.77 -14.92
C ALA A 68 -6.48 19.07 -14.22
N MET A 69 -5.30 19.60 -14.53
CA MET A 69 -4.84 20.89 -14.02
C MET A 69 -5.71 22.05 -14.50
N LEU A 70 -6.16 22.04 -15.76
CA LEU A 70 -7.03 23.10 -16.29
C LEU A 70 -8.40 23.09 -15.58
N ALA A 71 -8.98 21.91 -15.34
CA ALA A 71 -10.28 21.75 -14.70
C ALA A 71 -10.26 21.96 -13.17
N GLY A 72 -9.20 21.54 -12.47
CA GLY A 72 -9.16 21.49 -11.00
C GLY A 72 -8.86 22.81 -10.27
N GLY A 73 -8.56 23.91 -10.98
CA GLY A 73 -8.22 25.19 -10.34
C GLY A 73 -6.81 25.24 -9.72
N ALA A 74 -6.50 26.33 -9.02
CA ALA A 74 -5.15 26.60 -8.49
C ALA A 74 -4.74 25.64 -7.36
N GLU A 75 -5.65 25.37 -6.42
CA GLU A 75 -5.39 24.48 -5.27
C GLU A 75 -5.07 23.05 -5.72
N TYR A 76 -5.82 22.51 -6.69
CA TYR A 76 -5.57 21.18 -7.24
C TYR A 76 -4.20 21.10 -7.93
N ARG A 77 -3.77 22.15 -8.65
CA ARG A 77 -2.46 22.20 -9.32
C ARG A 77 -1.32 22.13 -8.30
N GLU A 78 -1.42 22.89 -7.22
CA GLU A 78 -0.45 22.86 -6.13
C GLU A 78 -0.45 21.50 -5.42
N ALA A 79 -1.62 20.93 -5.17
CA ALA A 79 -1.77 19.62 -4.57
C ALA A 79 -1.09 18.52 -5.41
N VAL A 80 -1.36 18.47 -6.73
CA VAL A 80 -0.87 17.39 -7.60
C VAL A 80 0.62 17.52 -7.94
N LEU A 81 1.12 18.74 -8.17
CA LEU A 81 2.51 18.98 -8.57
C LEU A 81 3.46 19.04 -7.38
N TRP A 82 3.03 19.63 -6.26
CA TRP A 82 3.92 19.93 -5.15
C TRP A 82 3.64 19.04 -3.94
N THR A 83 2.42 19.09 -3.42
CA THR A 83 2.09 18.47 -2.12
C THR A 83 2.13 16.94 -2.17
N GLN A 84 1.62 16.34 -3.26
CA GLN A 84 1.59 14.87 -3.43
C GLN A 84 2.86 14.30 -4.09
N SER A 85 3.59 15.11 -4.86
CA SER A 85 4.74 14.66 -5.65
C SER A 85 6.10 15.09 -5.08
N ALA A 86 6.27 16.35 -4.68
CA ALA A 86 7.55 16.90 -4.21
C ALA A 86 7.69 16.85 -2.68
N GLY A 87 6.60 17.06 -1.92
CA GLY A 87 6.63 17.01 -0.45
C GLY A 87 7.08 15.64 0.09
N ARG A 88 6.89 14.56 -0.68
CA ARG A 88 7.33 13.20 -0.32
C ARG A 88 8.85 13.02 -0.33
N ILE A 89 9.58 13.94 -0.96
CA ILE A 89 11.04 13.91 -1.06
C ILE A 89 11.68 14.76 0.05
N SER A 90 10.98 15.77 0.57
CA SER A 90 11.52 16.75 1.54
C SER A 90 11.26 16.41 3.02
N GLY A 91 10.95 15.14 3.35
CA GLY A 91 10.91 14.67 4.75
C GLY A 91 9.67 15.03 5.57
N SER A 92 8.63 15.65 4.98
CA SER A 92 7.43 16.08 5.73
C SER A 92 6.36 15.00 5.91
N PHE A 93 6.57 13.82 5.34
CA PHE A 93 5.68 12.67 5.53
C PHE A 93 6.33 11.77 6.58
N GLY A 94 5.72 11.67 7.76
CA GLY A 94 6.14 10.74 8.80
C GLY A 94 6.39 9.33 8.24
N HIS A 95 7.09 8.49 9.03
CA HIS A 95 7.66 7.18 8.68
C HIS A 95 9.18 7.19 8.38
N GLY A 96 9.94 8.05 9.05
CA GLY A 96 11.40 7.94 9.08
C GLY A 96 11.81 6.57 9.63
N ARG A 97 12.49 5.78 8.79
CA ARG A 97 13.05 4.47 9.19
C ARG A 97 14.55 4.47 8.90
N PRO A 98 15.36 3.70 9.67
CA PRO A 98 16.80 3.64 9.46
C PRO A 98 17.14 3.13 8.07
N TRP A 99 18.34 3.46 7.57
CA TRP A 99 18.78 3.09 6.22
C TRP A 99 18.82 1.57 6.00
N TRP A 100 19.02 0.77 7.05
CA TRP A 100 19.00 -0.69 6.98
C TRP A 100 17.60 -1.31 6.98
N PHE A 101 16.53 -0.51 7.02
CA PHE A 101 15.15 -0.98 7.12
C PHE A 101 14.79 -2.03 6.07
N PHE A 102 15.07 -1.77 4.79
CA PHE A 102 14.73 -2.72 3.72
C PHE A 102 15.56 -4.01 3.80
N LEU A 103 16.83 -3.92 4.23
CA LEU A 103 17.66 -5.08 4.47
C LEU A 103 17.05 -6.00 5.53
N ALA A 104 16.53 -5.42 6.62
CA ALA A 104 15.81 -6.15 7.66
C ALA A 104 14.49 -6.78 7.16
N MET A 105 13.87 -6.22 6.12
CA MET A 105 12.62 -6.76 5.52
C MET A 105 12.85 -7.83 4.45
N LEU A 106 14.05 -7.95 3.88
CA LEU A 106 14.34 -8.95 2.84
C LEU A 106 13.97 -10.39 3.23
N PRO A 107 14.15 -10.86 4.49
CA PRO A 107 13.76 -12.21 4.86
C PRO A 107 12.27 -12.51 4.72
N LEU A 108 11.43 -11.48 4.90
CA LEU A 108 9.98 -11.57 4.70
C LEU A 108 9.63 -11.37 3.23
N MET A 109 10.20 -10.35 2.58
CA MET A 109 9.87 -10.02 1.18
C MET A 109 10.28 -11.12 0.20
N LEU A 110 11.43 -11.75 0.42
CA LEU A 110 11.96 -12.84 -0.41
C LEU A 110 11.60 -14.22 0.14
N TRP A 111 10.66 -14.30 1.10
CA TRP A 111 10.11 -15.58 1.54
C TRP A 111 9.33 -16.24 0.39
N PRO A 112 9.43 -17.57 0.19
CA PRO A 112 10.18 -18.55 1.00
C PRO A 112 11.63 -18.74 0.56
N TRP A 113 12.08 -18.06 -0.51
CA TRP A 113 13.32 -18.37 -1.21
C TRP A 113 14.57 -18.13 -0.37
N ILE A 114 14.64 -17.00 0.36
CA ILE A 114 15.82 -16.64 1.15
C ILE A 114 16.11 -17.64 2.28
N TRP A 115 15.09 -18.42 2.67
CA TRP A 115 15.14 -19.43 3.73
C TRP A 115 15.65 -20.80 3.22
N SER A 116 16.11 -20.86 1.97
CA SER A 116 16.76 -22.04 1.41
C SER A 116 18.28 -21.91 1.40
N GLY A 117 18.96 -22.60 2.30
CA GLY A 117 20.43 -22.73 2.27
C GLY A 117 20.98 -23.23 0.92
N PRO A 118 20.40 -24.27 0.28
CA PRO A 118 20.81 -24.72 -1.05
C PRO A 118 20.70 -23.65 -2.13
N LEU A 119 19.68 -22.78 -2.10
CA LEU A 119 19.56 -21.68 -3.05
C LEU A 119 20.78 -20.77 -2.98
N TRP A 120 21.22 -20.39 -1.79
CA TRP A 120 22.39 -19.54 -1.60
C TRP A 120 23.68 -20.17 -2.17
N ALA A 121 23.83 -21.49 -2.08
CA ALA A 121 24.96 -22.18 -2.69
C ALA A 121 24.96 -22.06 -4.22
N VAL A 122 23.79 -22.12 -4.86
CA VAL A 122 23.65 -21.95 -6.31
C VAL A 122 23.81 -20.48 -6.71
N LEU A 123 23.20 -19.55 -5.98
CA LEU A 123 23.29 -18.10 -6.24
C LEU A 123 24.75 -17.62 -6.26
N ARG A 124 25.59 -18.10 -5.32
CA ARG A 124 27.02 -17.78 -5.27
C ARG A 124 27.83 -18.28 -6.48
N ARG A 125 27.31 -19.24 -7.22
CA ARG A 125 27.95 -19.82 -8.42
C ARG A 125 27.42 -19.24 -9.73
N LEU A 126 26.45 -18.32 -9.67
CA LEU A 126 25.94 -17.68 -10.88
C LEU A 126 27.00 -16.75 -11.48
N ASP A 127 27.15 -16.81 -12.80
CA ASP A 127 28.07 -15.92 -13.51
C ASP A 127 27.40 -14.57 -13.80
N LEU A 128 27.43 -13.69 -12.80
CA LEU A 128 26.93 -12.32 -12.94
C LEU A 128 27.69 -11.54 -14.03
N ARG A 129 28.97 -11.83 -14.27
CA ARG A 129 29.80 -11.06 -15.22
C ARG A 129 29.59 -11.50 -16.66
N GLY A 130 29.32 -12.77 -16.92
CA GLY A 130 29.00 -13.28 -18.26
C GLY A 130 27.54 -13.10 -18.65
N GLU A 131 26.59 -13.25 -17.71
CA GLU A 131 25.17 -13.30 -18.04
C GLU A 131 24.49 -11.91 -18.04
N ARG A 132 24.17 -11.37 -19.23
CA ARG A 132 23.52 -10.05 -19.40
C ARG A 132 22.22 -9.91 -18.60
N GLY A 133 21.39 -10.95 -18.61
CA GLY A 133 20.09 -10.96 -17.91
C GLY A 133 20.25 -10.89 -16.39
N LEU A 134 21.27 -11.55 -15.82
CA LEU A 134 21.56 -11.47 -14.40
C LEU A 134 22.07 -10.08 -14.01
N ARG A 135 22.91 -9.45 -14.84
CA ARG A 135 23.34 -8.05 -14.60
C ARG A 135 22.17 -7.10 -14.58
N LEU A 136 21.27 -7.23 -15.55
CA LEU A 136 20.04 -6.44 -15.60
C LEU A 136 19.23 -6.59 -14.30
N CYS A 137 18.98 -7.83 -13.85
CA CYS A 137 18.20 -8.08 -12.64
C CYS A 137 18.90 -7.57 -11.38
N ALA A 138 20.23 -7.76 -11.28
CA ALA A 138 21.01 -7.30 -10.14
C ALA A 138 21.05 -5.76 -10.06
N ILE A 139 21.19 -5.08 -11.19
CA ILE A 139 21.12 -3.62 -11.26
C ILE A 139 19.72 -3.15 -10.88
N TRP A 140 18.67 -3.75 -11.44
CA TRP A 140 17.29 -3.35 -11.17
C TRP A 140 16.91 -3.49 -9.69
N ALA A 141 17.13 -4.66 -9.10
CA ALA A 141 16.84 -4.87 -7.68
C ALA A 141 17.80 -4.08 -6.77
N GLY A 142 19.09 -4.09 -7.10
CA GLY A 142 20.13 -3.46 -6.29
C GLY A 142 20.01 -1.93 -6.26
N SER A 143 19.77 -1.29 -7.41
CA SER A 143 19.63 0.17 -7.45
C SER A 143 18.40 0.64 -6.68
N ALA A 144 17.26 -0.06 -6.82
CA ALA A 144 16.06 0.30 -6.07
C ALA A 144 16.26 0.09 -4.57
N LEU A 145 16.85 -1.03 -4.15
CA LEU A 145 17.18 -1.29 -2.75
C LEU A 145 18.04 -0.18 -2.17
N VAL A 146 19.11 0.23 -2.86
CA VAL A 146 20.00 1.30 -2.42
C VAL A 146 19.27 2.64 -2.35
N ILE A 147 18.62 3.06 -3.43
CA ILE A 147 17.98 4.38 -3.50
C ILE A 147 16.86 4.50 -2.45
N PHE A 148 15.97 3.51 -2.32
CA PHE A 148 14.93 3.56 -1.29
C PHE A 148 15.48 3.46 0.14
N SER A 149 16.62 2.79 0.34
CA SER A 149 17.29 2.77 1.65
C SER A 149 17.83 4.14 2.05
N LEU A 150 18.16 4.99 1.09
CA LEU A 150 18.66 6.35 1.33
C LEU A 150 17.54 7.39 1.48
N ILE A 151 16.34 7.13 0.96
CA ILE A 151 15.17 8.02 1.10
C ILE A 151 14.59 7.90 2.53
N GLU A 152 14.22 9.03 3.15
CA GLU A 152 13.75 9.06 4.54
C GLU A 152 12.44 8.27 4.75
N GLY A 153 11.41 8.58 3.95
CA GLY A 153 10.13 7.88 3.98
C GLY A 153 10.27 6.48 3.39
N LYS A 154 10.10 5.44 4.21
CA LYS A 154 10.25 4.05 3.78
C LYS A 154 8.99 3.24 4.04
N GLN A 155 8.47 2.61 2.99
CA GLN A 155 7.38 1.66 3.07
C GLN A 155 7.72 0.39 2.30
N VAL A 156 7.34 -0.78 2.85
CA VAL A 156 7.71 -2.10 2.30
C VAL A 156 7.32 -2.23 0.82
N HIS A 157 6.16 -1.70 0.45
CA HIS A 157 5.66 -1.80 -0.92
C HIS A 157 6.49 -1.03 -1.96
N TYR A 158 7.44 -0.17 -1.56
CA TYR A 158 8.35 0.50 -2.49
C TYR A 158 9.29 -0.48 -3.20
N LEU A 159 9.61 -1.62 -2.59
CA LEU A 159 10.40 -2.66 -3.26
C LEU A 159 9.56 -3.66 -4.05
N LEU A 160 8.23 -3.63 -3.95
CA LEU A 160 7.36 -4.56 -4.67
C LEU A 160 7.60 -4.56 -6.19
N PRO A 161 7.80 -3.41 -6.88
CA PRO A 161 8.11 -3.41 -8.31
C PRO A 161 9.46 -4.04 -8.68
N THR A 162 10.33 -4.33 -7.71
CA THR A 162 11.63 -5.00 -7.95
C THR A 162 11.58 -6.51 -7.72
N MET A 163 10.49 -7.02 -7.16
CA MET A 163 10.31 -8.46 -6.95
C MET A 163 10.39 -9.30 -8.23
N PRO A 164 9.96 -8.82 -9.42
CA PRO A 164 10.19 -9.56 -10.67
C PRO A 164 11.68 -9.80 -10.97
N ALA A 165 12.57 -8.84 -10.70
CA ALA A 165 14.01 -9.03 -10.86
C ALA A 165 14.54 -10.14 -9.94
N ALA A 166 14.13 -10.13 -8.67
CA ALA A 166 14.49 -11.17 -7.71
C ALA A 166 13.96 -12.54 -8.16
N ALA A 167 12.71 -12.61 -8.60
CA ALA A 167 12.07 -13.83 -9.10
C ALA A 167 12.81 -14.40 -10.33
N LEU A 168 13.28 -13.55 -11.26
CA LEU A 168 14.08 -13.99 -12.41
C LEU A 168 15.44 -14.55 -12.01
N VAL A 169 16.14 -13.93 -11.05
CA VAL A 169 17.41 -14.46 -10.52
C VAL A 169 17.18 -15.80 -9.83
N VAL A 170 16.12 -15.91 -9.02
CA VAL A 170 15.74 -17.15 -8.36
C VAL A 170 15.43 -18.21 -9.41
N ALA A 171 14.55 -17.94 -10.38
CA ALA A 171 14.19 -18.85 -11.48
C ALA A 171 15.44 -19.37 -12.23
N ARG A 172 16.41 -18.48 -12.50
CA ARG A 172 17.68 -18.84 -13.14
C ARG A 172 18.53 -19.79 -12.28
N ALA A 173 18.47 -19.67 -10.95
CA ALA A 173 19.11 -20.59 -10.02
C ALA A 173 18.37 -21.95 -9.95
N MET A 174 17.04 -21.96 -9.97
CA MET A 174 16.23 -23.19 -9.86
C MET A 174 16.46 -24.15 -11.02
N GLY A 175 16.76 -23.63 -12.22
CA GLY A 175 17.07 -24.46 -13.38
C GLY A 175 18.33 -25.32 -13.24
N ARG A 176 19.12 -25.15 -12.16
CA ARG A 176 20.38 -25.87 -11.95
C ARG A 176 20.31 -27.00 -10.91
N ALA A 177 19.32 -27.01 -10.00
CA ALA A 177 19.12 -28.09 -9.02
C ALA A 177 17.75 -27.96 -8.32
N PRO A 178 17.11 -29.05 -7.89
CA PRO A 178 15.96 -28.98 -6.98
C PRO A 178 16.43 -28.56 -5.57
N TRP A 179 15.68 -27.66 -4.95
CA TRP A 179 16.00 -27.08 -3.65
C TRP A 179 14.80 -27.14 -2.71
N LEU A 180 15.10 -27.17 -1.41
CA LEU A 180 14.15 -27.25 -0.31
C LEU A 180 14.29 -26.00 0.56
N ALA A 181 13.18 -25.53 1.13
CA ALA A 181 13.14 -24.38 2.04
C ALA A 181 12.44 -24.77 3.35
N ARG A 182 12.83 -25.89 3.98
CA ARG A 182 12.21 -26.36 5.23
C ARG A 182 12.15 -25.28 6.33
N PRO A 183 13.20 -24.46 6.55
CA PRO A 183 13.12 -23.36 7.52
C PRO A 183 12.02 -22.34 7.22
N ALA A 184 11.61 -22.20 5.94
CA ALA A 184 10.52 -21.31 5.55
C ALA A 184 9.18 -21.70 6.19
N ALA A 185 9.02 -22.95 6.65
CA ALA A 185 7.82 -23.42 7.36
C ALA A 185 7.60 -22.69 8.69
N LEU A 186 8.64 -22.13 9.30
CA LEU A 186 8.57 -21.49 10.61
C LEU A 186 7.58 -20.31 10.61
N VAL A 187 7.67 -19.44 9.60
CA VAL A 187 6.81 -18.24 9.50
C VAL A 187 5.32 -18.60 9.47
N PRO A 188 4.82 -19.40 8.50
CA PRO A 188 3.42 -19.79 8.49
C PRO A 188 3.05 -20.69 9.68
N ALA A 189 3.97 -21.48 10.25
CA ALA A 189 3.66 -22.25 11.47
C ALA A 189 3.36 -21.34 12.66
N LEU A 190 4.20 -20.32 12.90
CA LEU A 190 4.02 -19.36 13.99
C LEU A 190 2.76 -18.50 13.78
N VAL A 191 2.52 -18.02 12.56
CA VAL A 191 1.29 -17.30 12.22
C VAL A 191 0.08 -18.20 12.45
N GLY A 192 0.09 -19.43 11.93
CA GLY A 192 -1.01 -20.37 12.09
C GLY A 192 -1.33 -20.68 13.55
N ALA A 193 -0.31 -20.95 14.36
CA ALA A 193 -0.46 -21.17 15.80
C ALA A 193 -1.02 -19.94 16.53
N PHE A 194 -0.54 -18.74 16.18
CA PHE A 194 -1.02 -17.49 16.77
C PHE A 194 -2.49 -17.22 16.44
N LEU A 195 -2.91 -17.41 15.18
CA LEU A 195 -4.31 -17.23 14.78
C LEU A 195 -5.22 -18.27 15.45
N LEU A 196 -4.77 -19.52 15.60
CA LEU A 196 -5.53 -20.52 16.37
C LEU A 196 -5.68 -20.13 17.84
N ALA A 197 -4.64 -19.57 18.46
CA ALA A 197 -4.73 -19.06 19.83
C ALA A 197 -5.77 -17.93 19.94
N LEU A 198 -5.73 -16.95 19.03
CA LEU A 198 -6.75 -15.88 18.95
C LEU A 198 -8.16 -16.44 18.76
N ALA A 199 -8.33 -17.46 17.90
CA ALA A 199 -9.62 -18.09 17.64
C ALA A 199 -10.22 -18.78 18.89
N THR A 200 -9.37 -19.21 19.82
CA THR A 200 -9.77 -19.79 21.11
C THR A 200 -10.00 -18.76 22.22
N GLY A 201 -9.91 -17.46 21.91
CA GLY A 201 -10.13 -16.38 22.87
C GLY A 201 -8.87 -15.93 23.62
N TRP A 202 -7.69 -16.46 23.29
CA TRP A 202 -6.43 -15.94 23.82
C TRP A 202 -6.04 -14.64 23.11
N ALA A 203 -6.67 -13.54 23.50
CA ALA A 203 -6.38 -12.20 22.97
C ALA A 203 -5.66 -11.35 24.05
N PRO A 204 -4.40 -10.91 23.80
CA PRO A 204 -3.64 -10.10 24.75
C PRO A 204 -4.25 -8.73 25.06
N ASP A 205 -5.05 -8.20 24.14
CA ASP A 205 -5.68 -6.89 24.27
C ASP A 205 -7.06 -6.85 23.57
N PRO A 206 -7.93 -5.88 23.93
CA PRO A 206 -9.28 -5.76 23.37
C PRO A 206 -9.34 -5.52 21.86
N HIS A 207 -8.33 -4.88 21.26
CA HIS A 207 -8.32 -4.63 19.81
C HIS A 207 -8.08 -5.94 19.05
N LEU A 208 -7.13 -6.77 19.51
CA LEU A 208 -6.93 -8.10 18.95
C LEU A 208 -8.14 -9.00 19.16
N ALA A 209 -8.80 -8.93 20.32
CA ALA A 209 -10.04 -9.66 20.58
C ALA A 209 -11.13 -9.30 19.58
N ARG A 210 -11.30 -8.00 19.29
CA ARG A 210 -12.27 -7.50 18.31
C ARG A 210 -11.99 -7.99 16.89
N GLN A 211 -10.71 -7.99 16.48
CA GLN A 211 -10.30 -8.49 15.16
C GLN A 211 -10.46 -10.01 15.02
N ALA A 212 -10.43 -10.75 16.13
CA ALA A 212 -10.54 -12.21 16.13
C ALA A 212 -11.97 -12.74 15.91
N VAL A 213 -12.97 -11.86 15.85
CA VAL A 213 -14.37 -12.25 15.62
C VAL A 213 -14.69 -12.26 14.11
N PRO A 214 -15.41 -13.26 13.58
CA PRO A 214 -15.76 -14.51 14.24
C PRO A 214 -14.55 -15.45 14.35
N GLY A 215 -14.43 -16.15 15.48
CA GLY A 215 -13.29 -17.02 15.77
C GLY A 215 -13.09 -18.16 14.75
N TRP A 216 -14.16 -18.61 14.07
CA TRP A 216 -14.03 -19.64 13.03
C TRP A 216 -13.25 -19.17 11.81
N GLY A 217 -13.36 -17.89 11.42
CA GLY A 217 -12.63 -17.32 10.29
C GLY A 217 -11.14 -17.24 10.60
N MET A 218 -10.83 -16.83 11.83
CA MET A 218 -9.48 -16.85 12.39
C MET A 218 -8.91 -18.28 12.44
N ALA A 219 -9.71 -19.25 12.88
CA ALA A 219 -9.29 -20.65 12.94
C ALA A 219 -9.00 -21.22 11.55
N LEU A 220 -9.87 -20.96 10.57
CA LEU A 220 -9.68 -21.41 9.19
C LEU A 220 -8.39 -20.80 8.59
N ALA A 221 -8.17 -19.50 8.75
CA ALA A 221 -6.92 -18.87 8.34
C ALA A 221 -5.71 -19.52 9.02
N GLY A 222 -5.79 -19.77 10.33
CA GLY A 222 -4.75 -20.47 11.09
C GLY A 222 -4.42 -21.86 10.53
N LEU A 223 -5.45 -22.66 10.23
CA LEU A 223 -5.29 -23.98 9.61
C LEU A 223 -4.68 -23.91 8.21
N LEU A 224 -5.04 -22.90 7.40
CA LEU A 224 -4.43 -22.67 6.08
C LEU A 224 -2.93 -22.37 6.23
N PHE A 225 -2.53 -21.54 7.20
CA PHE A 225 -1.11 -21.29 7.48
C PHE A 225 -0.38 -22.54 7.95
N LEU A 226 -0.97 -23.38 8.80
CA LEU A 226 -0.36 -24.66 9.18
C LEU A 226 -0.25 -25.62 7.99
N ALA A 227 -1.23 -25.63 7.09
CA ALA A 227 -1.16 -26.40 5.84
C ALA A 227 -0.01 -25.91 4.93
N LEU A 228 0.21 -24.59 4.85
CA LEU A 228 1.36 -24.01 4.14
C LEU A 228 2.70 -24.40 4.79
N ALA A 229 2.77 -24.38 6.12
CA ALA A 229 3.95 -24.85 6.85
C ALA A 229 4.25 -26.32 6.52
N ALA A 230 3.24 -27.19 6.52
CA ALA A 230 3.38 -28.58 6.13
C ALA A 230 3.80 -28.72 4.64
N ALA A 231 3.25 -27.90 3.75
CA ALA A 231 3.61 -27.89 2.34
C ALA A 231 5.08 -27.52 2.10
N ALA A 232 5.65 -26.62 2.92
CA ALA A 232 7.06 -26.24 2.82
C ALA A 232 8.05 -27.41 3.04
N PHE A 233 7.63 -28.49 3.71
CA PHE A 233 8.43 -29.72 3.84
C PHE A 233 8.35 -30.62 2.60
N ARG A 234 7.32 -30.48 1.76
CA ARG A 234 7.07 -31.35 0.61
C ARG A 234 7.46 -30.70 -0.73
N LEU A 235 7.25 -29.39 -0.86
CA LEU A 235 7.48 -28.67 -2.10
C LEU A 235 8.98 -28.50 -2.38
N ARG A 236 9.33 -28.59 -3.67
CA ARG A 236 10.72 -28.51 -4.17
C ARG A 236 10.76 -27.71 -5.46
N GLY A 237 11.89 -27.06 -5.72
CA GLY A 237 12.09 -26.35 -6.98
C GLY A 237 10.96 -25.34 -7.25
N LEU A 238 10.50 -25.22 -8.50
CA LEU A 238 9.54 -24.18 -8.94
C LEU A 238 8.24 -24.19 -8.15
N ARG A 239 7.86 -25.35 -7.61
CA ARG A 239 6.65 -25.49 -6.79
C ARG A 239 6.73 -24.70 -5.47
N LEU A 240 7.93 -24.31 -5.00
CA LEU A 240 8.08 -23.44 -3.84
C LEU A 240 7.42 -22.06 -4.03
N ALA A 241 7.26 -21.59 -5.27
CA ALA A 241 6.53 -20.34 -5.53
C ALA A 241 5.05 -20.41 -5.08
N ALA A 242 4.46 -21.61 -5.03
CA ALA A 242 3.09 -21.81 -4.54
C ALA A 242 2.94 -21.47 -3.06
N LEU A 243 4.01 -21.51 -2.26
CA LEU A 243 3.97 -21.08 -0.86
C LEU A 243 3.68 -19.58 -0.74
N GLY A 244 4.30 -18.76 -1.60
CA GLY A 244 4.05 -17.31 -1.63
C GLY A 244 2.61 -16.98 -2.01
N LEU A 245 2.10 -17.62 -3.07
CA LEU A 245 0.70 -17.48 -3.47
C LEU A 245 -0.26 -17.94 -2.37
N GLY A 246 0.00 -19.11 -1.78
CA GLY A 246 -0.81 -19.64 -0.69
C GLY A 246 -0.80 -18.74 0.55
N PHE A 247 0.34 -18.13 0.88
CA PHE A 247 0.45 -17.17 1.98
C PHE A 247 -0.42 -15.93 1.71
N ALA A 248 -0.38 -15.38 0.49
CA ALA A 248 -1.24 -14.25 0.10
C ALA A 248 -2.72 -14.62 0.20
N LEU A 249 -3.13 -15.77 -0.33
CA LEU A 249 -4.51 -16.24 -0.25
C LEU A 249 -4.97 -16.52 1.19
N ALA A 250 -4.08 -17.01 2.05
CA ALA A 250 -4.39 -17.21 3.48
C ALA A 250 -4.53 -15.88 4.22
N MET A 251 -3.74 -14.86 3.85
CA MET A 251 -3.93 -13.48 4.33
C MET A 251 -5.25 -12.89 3.83
N ASP A 252 -5.59 -13.06 2.56
CA ASP A 252 -6.88 -12.59 2.01
C ASP A 252 -8.05 -13.28 2.71
N ALA A 253 -7.96 -14.59 2.95
CA ALA A 253 -8.96 -15.33 3.73
C ALA A 253 -9.09 -14.80 5.17
N LEU A 254 -7.97 -14.47 5.83
CA LEU A 254 -8.00 -13.83 7.14
C LEU A 254 -8.75 -12.50 7.09
N PHE A 255 -8.44 -11.63 6.12
CA PHE A 255 -9.10 -10.34 5.95
C PHE A 255 -10.59 -10.47 5.64
N LEU A 256 -10.98 -11.42 4.77
CA LEU A 256 -12.35 -11.56 4.30
C LEU A 256 -13.27 -12.31 5.28
N LEU A 257 -12.71 -13.23 6.09
CA LEU A 257 -13.49 -14.12 6.95
C LEU A 257 -13.43 -13.72 8.44
N SER A 258 -12.67 -12.69 8.79
CA SER A 258 -12.60 -12.12 10.14
C SER A 258 -12.91 -10.62 10.13
N ALA A 259 -13.13 -10.05 11.31
CA ALA A 259 -13.36 -8.63 11.49
C ALA A 259 -12.12 -7.77 11.17
N ALA A 260 -10.94 -8.39 10.98
CA ALA A 260 -9.73 -7.70 10.56
C ALA A 260 -9.94 -6.89 9.25
N GLY A 261 -10.76 -7.39 8.32
CA GLY A 261 -11.13 -6.65 7.12
C GLY A 261 -12.29 -5.69 7.32
N SER A 262 -13.41 -6.14 7.91
CA SER A 262 -14.62 -5.32 8.03
C SER A 262 -14.43 -4.08 8.91
N ILE A 263 -13.57 -4.14 9.94
CA ILE A 263 -13.26 -2.98 10.79
C ILE A 263 -12.49 -1.91 9.99
N GLN A 264 -11.83 -2.26 8.89
CA GLN A 264 -11.14 -1.30 8.03
C GLN A 264 -12.03 -0.77 6.91
N ASP A 265 -13.26 -1.28 6.76
CA ASP A 265 -14.19 -0.90 5.71
C ASP A 265 -14.95 0.39 6.10
N PRO A 266 -14.78 1.51 5.36
CA PRO A 266 -15.53 2.72 5.63
C PRO A 266 -17.02 2.62 5.26
N ALA A 267 -17.45 1.56 4.55
CA ALA A 267 -18.79 1.45 4.00
C ALA A 267 -19.92 1.59 5.03
N ALA A 268 -19.74 1.06 6.23
CA ALA A 268 -20.76 1.17 7.29
C ALA A 268 -20.96 2.61 7.74
N VAL A 269 -19.86 3.33 8.05
CA VAL A 269 -19.90 4.75 8.41
C VAL A 269 -20.41 5.59 7.24
N ALA A 270 -19.94 5.30 6.03
CA ALA A 270 -20.34 6.01 4.83
C ALA A 270 -21.84 5.84 4.51
N ALA A 271 -22.40 4.64 4.69
CA ALA A 271 -23.83 4.37 4.49
C ALA A 271 -24.70 5.08 5.53
N ALA A 272 -24.22 5.21 6.77
CA ALA A 272 -24.94 5.93 7.82
C ALA A 272 -24.97 7.44 7.59
N ILE A 273 -23.91 8.04 7.01
CA ILE A 273 -23.86 9.48 6.77
C ILE A 273 -24.38 9.92 5.40
N ALA A 274 -24.36 9.06 4.39
CA ALA A 274 -24.77 9.41 3.02
C ALA A 274 -26.17 10.03 2.90
N PRO A 275 -27.20 9.62 3.67
CA PRO A 275 -28.51 10.26 3.67
C PRO A 275 -28.49 11.75 4.08
N HIS A 276 -27.42 12.20 4.72
CA HIS A 276 -27.26 13.56 5.24
C HIS A 276 -26.37 14.45 4.34
N ASP A 277 -26.00 13.99 3.14
CA ASP A 277 -25.10 14.71 2.24
C ASP A 277 -25.60 16.11 1.90
N ASP A 278 -26.91 16.28 1.65
CA ASP A 278 -27.53 17.58 1.36
C ASP A 278 -27.64 18.49 2.60
N ALA A 279 -27.76 17.91 3.80
CA ALA A 279 -27.88 18.66 5.04
C ALA A 279 -26.52 19.10 5.61
N GLY A 280 -25.46 18.37 5.28
CA GLY A 280 -24.09 18.65 5.68
C GLY A 280 -23.50 17.55 6.56
N ILE A 281 -22.23 17.25 6.32
CA ILE A 281 -21.47 16.22 7.04
C ILE A 281 -20.17 16.84 7.55
N ALA A 282 -19.89 16.67 8.83
CA ALA A 282 -18.62 17.05 9.44
C ALA A 282 -17.91 15.86 10.09
N VAL A 283 -16.58 15.92 10.10
CA VAL A 283 -15.72 15.00 10.84
C VAL A 283 -14.93 15.79 11.87
N LEU A 284 -14.99 15.37 13.14
CA LEU A 284 -14.18 15.95 14.21
C LEU A 284 -12.75 15.38 14.16
N GLY A 285 -11.80 16.25 13.84
CA GLY A 285 -10.39 15.95 13.73
C GLY A 285 -9.76 16.64 12.51
N ARG A 286 -8.51 17.09 12.64
CA ARG A 286 -7.79 17.85 11.59
C ARG A 286 -7.33 17.02 10.39
N SER A 287 -7.73 15.75 10.28
CA SER A 287 -7.09 14.79 9.37
C SER A 287 -8.09 13.98 8.53
N TYR A 288 -9.17 14.59 8.07
CA TYR A 288 -10.03 13.95 7.08
C TYR A 288 -9.28 13.82 5.74
N GLN A 289 -9.14 12.60 5.24
CA GLN A 289 -8.42 12.23 4.02
C GLN A 289 -9.37 11.72 2.92
N GLY A 290 -10.67 11.99 3.05
CA GLY A 290 -11.69 11.49 2.12
C GLY A 290 -12.06 10.02 2.36
N GLU A 291 -11.82 9.48 3.57
CA GLU A 291 -12.09 8.07 3.88
C GLU A 291 -13.57 7.67 3.75
N PHE A 292 -14.52 8.62 3.84
CA PHE A 292 -15.95 8.35 3.69
C PHE A 292 -16.52 8.86 2.36
N SER A 293 -15.98 9.95 1.80
CA SER A 293 -16.53 10.65 0.63
C SER A 293 -16.70 9.74 -0.58
N PHE A 294 -15.68 8.93 -0.87
CA PHE A 294 -15.76 8.01 -2.01
C PHE A 294 -16.73 6.86 -1.76
N ALA A 295 -16.67 6.24 -0.57
CA ALA A 295 -17.52 5.11 -0.21
C ALA A 295 -19.00 5.49 -0.16
N GLY A 296 -19.32 6.68 0.36
CA GLY A 296 -20.67 7.23 0.46
C GLY A 296 -21.17 7.89 -0.82
N ARG A 297 -20.31 8.02 -1.86
CA ARG A 297 -20.60 8.76 -3.10
C ARG A 297 -21.09 10.18 -2.85
N LEU A 298 -20.54 10.83 -1.81
CA LEU A 298 -20.92 12.17 -1.39
C LEU A 298 -20.63 13.19 -2.50
N GLN A 299 -21.61 14.03 -2.80
CA GLN A 299 -21.52 15.13 -3.76
C GLN A 299 -21.11 16.44 -3.06
N ASN A 300 -21.41 16.57 -1.77
CA ASN A 300 -21.06 17.75 -0.99
C ASN A 300 -19.76 17.54 -0.19
N PRO A 301 -18.98 18.61 0.07
CA PRO A 301 -17.74 18.51 0.80
C PRO A 301 -17.98 18.16 2.27
N VAL A 302 -17.20 17.21 2.78
CA VAL A 302 -17.18 16.87 4.21
C VAL A 302 -16.32 17.89 4.96
N VAL A 303 -16.90 18.53 5.97
CA VAL A 303 -16.24 19.57 6.75
C VAL A 303 -15.34 18.95 7.81
N ALA A 304 -14.03 19.20 7.75
CA ALA A 304 -13.11 18.77 8.80
C ALA A 304 -13.01 19.85 9.89
N ILE A 305 -13.52 19.56 11.09
CA ILE A 305 -13.53 20.51 12.21
C ILE A 305 -12.48 20.07 13.23
N GLY A 306 -11.54 20.96 13.56
CA GLY A 306 -10.40 20.61 14.42
C GLY A 306 -10.65 20.76 15.92
N ASP A 307 -11.76 21.35 16.33
CA ASP A 307 -12.08 21.71 17.71
C ASP A 307 -13.48 21.21 18.09
N LEU A 308 -13.62 20.68 19.31
CA LEU A 308 -14.86 20.07 19.78
C LEU A 308 -15.99 21.11 19.92
N ALA A 309 -15.71 22.27 20.51
CA ALA A 309 -16.72 23.31 20.72
C ALA A 309 -17.22 23.86 19.37
N ALA A 310 -16.32 24.04 18.40
CA ALA A 310 -16.69 24.40 17.04
C ALA A 310 -17.55 23.33 16.36
N ALA A 311 -17.27 22.05 16.58
CA ALA A 311 -18.03 20.95 15.98
C ALA A 311 -19.44 20.83 16.58
N GLU A 312 -19.58 21.00 17.89
CA GLU A 312 -20.88 21.03 18.58
C GLU A 312 -21.71 22.26 18.14
N ALA A 313 -21.07 23.43 18.04
CA ALA A 313 -21.74 24.64 17.55
C ALA A 313 -22.20 24.49 16.09
N TRP A 314 -21.38 23.89 15.22
CA TRP A 314 -21.74 23.61 13.83
C TRP A 314 -22.91 22.64 13.74
N LEU A 315 -22.88 21.55 14.52
CA LEU A 315 -23.95 20.55 14.53
C LEU A 315 -25.27 21.16 15.03
N ALA A 316 -25.22 22.01 16.06
CA ALA A 316 -26.41 22.70 16.58
C ALA A 316 -27.00 23.72 15.60
N ALA A 317 -26.16 24.35 14.77
CA ALA A 317 -26.56 25.39 13.81
C ALA A 317 -27.04 24.84 12.45
N THR A 318 -26.81 23.54 12.17
CA THR A 318 -27.05 22.95 10.85
C THR A 318 -28.11 21.85 10.93
N PRO A 319 -29.39 22.15 10.67
CA PRO A 319 -30.48 21.19 10.85
C PRO A 319 -30.32 19.97 9.93
N GLY A 320 -30.53 18.77 10.48
CA GLY A 320 -30.39 17.51 9.75
C GLY A 320 -28.95 17.12 9.40
N ALA A 321 -27.95 17.91 9.79
CA ALA A 321 -26.55 17.58 9.56
C ALA A 321 -26.04 16.47 10.47
N VAL A 322 -24.89 15.88 10.10
CA VAL A 322 -24.25 14.82 10.87
C VAL A 322 -22.80 15.17 11.22
N LEU A 323 -22.43 14.90 12.46
CA LEU A 323 -21.06 14.91 12.93
C LEU A 323 -20.57 13.49 13.18
N VAL A 324 -19.37 13.17 12.69
CA VAL A 324 -18.69 11.89 12.90
C VAL A 324 -17.41 12.09 13.70
N ALA A 325 -17.20 11.31 14.75
CA ALA A 325 -16.00 11.39 15.57
C ALA A 325 -15.62 10.04 16.20
N PRO A 326 -14.33 9.71 16.33
CA PRO A 326 -13.90 8.54 17.08
C PRO A 326 -14.06 8.76 18.59
N LEU A 327 -14.64 7.78 19.29
CA LEU A 327 -14.96 7.82 20.72
C LEU A 327 -13.72 7.65 21.62
N ASP A 328 -12.60 7.18 21.08
CA ASP A 328 -11.32 7.09 21.79
C ASP A 328 -10.53 8.42 21.80
N ARG A 329 -11.13 9.50 21.27
CA ARG A 329 -10.58 10.87 21.25
C ARG A 329 -11.58 11.88 21.80
N SER A 330 -11.30 13.17 21.67
CA SER A 330 -12.28 14.23 21.96
C SER A 330 -13.52 14.07 21.08
N HIS A 331 -14.70 13.98 21.71
CA HIS A 331 -16.00 13.82 21.08
C HIS A 331 -17.10 14.48 21.92
N PRO A 332 -18.30 14.75 21.35
CA PRO A 332 -19.42 15.31 22.10
C PRO A 332 -19.83 14.44 23.29
N GLN A 333 -20.22 15.07 24.40
CA GLN A 333 -20.69 14.36 25.60
C GLN A 333 -22.09 13.75 25.44
N ALA A 334 -22.87 14.25 24.49
CA ALA A 334 -24.17 13.69 24.15
C ALA A 334 -24.04 12.27 23.61
N GLU A 335 -25.02 11.41 23.87
CA GLU A 335 -25.04 10.06 23.33
C GLU A 335 -25.15 10.11 21.80
N PRO A 336 -24.29 9.40 21.05
CA PRO A 336 -24.38 9.34 19.60
C PRO A 336 -25.64 8.58 19.17
N ALA A 337 -26.23 8.98 18.04
CA ALA A 337 -27.35 8.29 17.44
C ALA A 337 -26.99 6.87 16.96
N GLU A 338 -25.75 6.68 16.54
CA GLU A 338 -25.22 5.39 16.12
C GLU A 338 -23.72 5.27 16.48
N VAL A 339 -23.27 4.06 16.79
CA VAL A 339 -21.86 3.73 17.03
C VAL A 339 -21.41 2.62 16.09
N ILE A 340 -20.37 2.90 15.29
CA ILE A 340 -19.86 1.99 14.27
C ILE A 340 -18.36 1.77 14.48
N ALA A 341 -17.93 0.51 14.52
CA ALA A 341 -16.50 0.19 14.60
C ALA A 341 -15.80 0.47 13.27
N PHE A 342 -14.76 1.31 13.30
CA PHE A 342 -13.93 1.64 12.14
C PHE A 342 -12.48 1.92 12.54
N ARG A 343 -11.50 1.40 11.81
CA ARG A 343 -10.05 1.57 12.07
C ARG A 343 -9.63 1.26 13.51
N ASN A 344 -10.18 0.19 14.08
CA ASN A 344 -9.95 -0.27 15.46
C ASN A 344 -10.44 0.67 16.57
N ALA A 345 -11.21 1.71 16.24
CA ALA A 345 -11.90 2.57 17.19
C ALA A 345 -13.42 2.51 16.95
N ASP A 346 -14.19 2.90 17.95
CA ASP A 346 -15.63 3.06 17.80
C ASP A 346 -15.91 4.51 17.38
N TYR A 347 -16.63 4.71 16.28
CA TYR A 347 -17.00 6.02 15.76
C TYR A 347 -18.44 6.32 16.13
N GLY A 348 -18.65 7.44 16.82
CA GLY A 348 -19.98 7.98 17.06
C GLY A 348 -20.46 8.81 15.88
N ILE A 349 -21.77 8.75 15.66
CA ILE A 349 -22.49 9.56 14.68
C ILE A 349 -23.55 10.35 15.44
N TRP A 350 -23.45 11.68 15.40
CA TRP A 350 -24.41 12.59 16.02
C TRP A 350 -25.22 13.29 14.93
N THR A 351 -26.54 13.28 15.06
CA THR A 351 -27.46 13.96 14.17
C THR A 351 -27.96 15.24 14.81
N ALA A 352 -28.01 16.32 14.03
CA ALA A 352 -28.60 17.58 14.51
C ALA A 352 -30.10 17.38 14.77
N PRO A 353 -30.66 17.95 15.85
CA PRO A 353 -32.10 17.90 16.10
C PRO A 353 -32.88 18.48 14.92
N SER A 354 -33.89 17.78 14.44
CA SER A 354 -34.71 18.14 13.26
C SER A 354 -35.53 19.45 13.40
N GLY A 355 -35.32 20.23 14.47
CA GLY A 355 -36.06 21.44 14.80
C GLY A 355 -35.21 22.69 15.04
N ALA A 356 -33.90 22.68 14.70
CA ALA A 356 -33.09 23.88 14.78
C ALA A 356 -33.51 24.88 13.68
N ALA A 357 -33.78 26.13 14.08
CA ALA A 357 -34.14 27.22 13.17
C ALA A 357 -33.00 27.49 12.17
N PRO A 358 -33.30 27.92 10.92
CA PRO A 358 -32.27 28.20 9.92
C PRO A 358 -31.28 29.24 10.43
N PRO A 359 -30.00 29.17 10.02
CA PRO A 359 -28.99 30.14 10.42
C PRO A 359 -29.38 31.53 9.90
N VAL A 360 -29.38 32.50 10.81
CA VAL A 360 -29.30 33.92 10.44
C VAL A 360 -27.93 34.13 9.83
N THR A 361 -27.88 34.42 8.53
CA THR A 361 -26.67 34.87 7.84
C THR A 361 -26.15 36.14 8.52
N PRO A 362 -24.90 36.17 9.02
CA PRO A 362 -24.28 37.42 9.42
C PRO A 362 -23.87 38.22 8.16
N PRO A 363 -23.81 39.56 8.27
CA PRO A 363 -23.59 40.48 7.15
C PRO A 363 -22.22 40.39 6.49
#